data_AF-A0A6S7G7I6-F1
#
_entry.id   AF-A0A6S7G7I6-F1
#
_cell.length_a   1.000
_cell.length_b   1.000
_cell.length_c   1.000
_cell.angle_alpha   90.00
_cell.angle_beta   90.00
_cell.angle_gamma   90.00
#
_symmetry.space_group_name_H-M   'P 1'
#
loop_
_entity.id
_entity.type
_entity.pdbx_description
1 polymer ?
#
loop_
_entity_poly.entity_id
_entity_poly.type
_entity_poly.pdbx_seq_one_letter_code
_entity_poly.pdbx_strand_id
1 'polypeptide(L)'
;MRLMKYSFHVNRIPGKELVTADTLSRAPIRKPPTKVDKRLTEDLSLYVANIFESLPASERKLEEIRLHQQDDGVCRKLSEFCTEGWPDRTKLNTTLLAYWQREVISHCKEVF
;
A
#
# COMPACT_ATOMS: atom_id res chain seq x y z
N MET A 1 -1.05 15.69 -12.56
CA MET A 1 -2.34 15.83 -11.84
C MET A 1 -3.49 16.13 -12.81
N ARG A 2 -4.52 15.27 -12.87
CA ARG A 2 -5.69 15.43 -13.79
C ARG A 2 -6.85 16.25 -13.22
N LEU A 3 -6.71 16.75 -12.00
CA LEU A 3 -7.76 17.49 -11.29
C LEU A 3 -8.08 18.86 -11.90
N MET A 4 -7.14 19.44 -12.66
CA MET A 4 -7.28 20.77 -13.31
C MET A 4 -8.44 20.84 -14.33
N LYS A 5 -8.98 19.70 -14.77
CA LYS A 5 -10.10 19.63 -15.71
C LYS A 5 -11.48 19.69 -15.04
N TYR A 6 -11.52 19.64 -13.71
CA TYR A 6 -12.75 19.54 -12.95
C TYR A 6 -12.91 20.76 -12.04
N SER A 7 -14.12 21.31 -11.99
CA SER A 7 -14.52 22.22 -10.92
C SER A 7 -15.11 21.39 -9.79
N PHE A 8 -14.48 21.42 -8.61
CA PHE A 8 -14.91 20.61 -7.46
C PHE A 8 -14.73 21.37 -6.13
N HIS A 9 -15.52 20.98 -5.14
CA HIS A 9 -15.39 21.43 -3.76
C HIS A 9 -15.00 20.23 -2.88
N VAL A 10 -13.98 20.39 -2.04
CA VAL A 10 -13.49 19.33 -1.15
C VAL A 10 -14.25 19.41 0.17
N ASN A 11 -14.98 18.35 0.51
CA ASN A 11 -15.74 18.23 1.75
C ASN A 11 -15.34 16.96 2.51
N ARG A 12 -15.31 17.02 3.84
CA ARG A 12 -15.09 15.85 4.70
C ARG A 12 -16.41 15.11 4.93
N ILE A 13 -16.48 13.85 4.51
CA ILE A 13 -17.62 12.98 4.74
C ILE A 13 -17.37 12.10 5.99
N PRO A 14 -18.29 12.05 6.97
CA PRO A 14 -18.19 11.12 8.10
C PRO A 14 -18.17 9.65 7.65
N GLY A 15 -17.41 8.79 8.33
CA GLY A 15 -17.26 7.39 7.95
C GLY A 15 -18.58 6.61 7.85
N LYS A 16 -19.56 6.93 8.70
CA LYS A 16 -20.92 6.32 8.67
C LYS A 16 -21.67 6.54 7.35
N GLU A 17 -21.31 7.58 6.59
CA GLU A 17 -21.90 7.93 5.30
C GLU A 17 -20.99 7.50 4.12
N LEU A 18 -19.79 6.99 4.41
CA LEU A 18 -18.80 6.55 3.42
C LEU A 18 -19.01 5.10 2.96
N VAL A 19 -20.04 4.41 3.45
CA VAL A 19 -20.23 2.94 3.29
C VAL A 19 -20.15 2.50 1.83
N THR A 20 -20.81 3.23 0.91
CA THR A 20 -20.80 2.89 -0.52
C THR A 20 -19.40 3.02 -1.12
N ALA A 21 -18.71 4.13 -0.85
CA ALA A 21 -17.37 4.37 -1.38
C ALA A 21 -16.35 3.40 -0.77
N ASP A 22 -16.41 3.12 0.53
CA ASP A 22 -15.54 2.15 1.20
C ASP A 22 -15.77 0.74 0.63
N THR A 23 -17.03 0.31 0.49
CA THR A 23 -17.38 -1.01 -0.07
C THR A 23 -16.88 -1.18 -1.51
N LEU A 24 -17.12 -0.19 -2.37
CA LEU A 24 -16.67 -0.25 -3.77
C LEU A 24 -15.15 -0.15 -3.91
N SER A 25 -14.48 0.65 -3.07
CA SER A 25 -13.02 0.78 -3.08
C SER A 25 -12.32 -0.53 -2.70
N ARG A 26 -12.97 -1.38 -1.91
CA ARG A 26 -12.48 -2.69 -1.45
C ARG A 26 -12.99 -3.87 -2.29
N ALA A 27 -13.75 -3.62 -3.35
CA ALA A 27 -14.34 -4.66 -4.20
C ALA A 27 -13.55 -4.81 -5.53
N PRO A 28 -12.53 -5.69 -5.59
CA PRO A 28 -11.70 -5.84 -6.77
C PRO A 28 -12.51 -6.35 -7.98
N ILE A 29 -12.29 -5.71 -9.13
CA ILE A 29 -12.92 -6.10 -10.40
C ILE A 29 -12.21 -7.35 -10.93
N ARG A 30 -12.96 -8.43 -11.17
CA ARG A 30 -12.42 -9.72 -11.67
C ARG A 30 -12.10 -9.74 -13.17
N LYS A 31 -12.24 -8.61 -13.86
CA LYS A 31 -12.03 -8.50 -15.31
C LYS A 31 -10.54 -8.25 -15.58
N PRO A 32 -10.01 -8.76 -16.71
CA PRO A 32 -8.64 -8.44 -17.09
C PRO A 32 -8.48 -6.92 -17.30
N PRO A 33 -7.31 -6.35 -16.96
CA PRO A 33 -7.07 -4.92 -17.06
C PRO A 33 -7.16 -4.45 -18.52
N THR A 34 -7.87 -3.35 -18.72
CA THR A 34 -8.00 -2.68 -20.02
C THR A 34 -6.70 -1.98 -20.42
N LYS A 35 -6.62 -1.50 -21.67
CA LYS A 35 -5.48 -0.68 -22.12
C LYS A 35 -5.32 0.59 -21.26
N VAL A 36 -6.41 1.16 -20.76
CA VAL A 36 -6.40 2.35 -19.91
C VAL A 36 -5.84 2.01 -18.53
N ASP A 37 -6.26 0.88 -17.95
CA ASP A 37 -5.78 0.41 -16.64
C ASP A 37 -4.26 0.18 -16.68
N LYS A 38 -3.76 -0.47 -17.74
CA LYS A 38 -2.32 -0.71 -17.91
C LYS A 38 -1.50 0.58 -17.97
N ARG A 39 -1.97 1.59 -18.71
CA ARG A 39 -1.34 2.92 -18.75
C ARG A 39 -1.34 3.59 -17.39
N LEU A 40 -2.43 3.45 -16.63
CA LEU A 40 -2.50 4.00 -15.29
C LEU A 40 -1.50 3.33 -14.34
N THR A 41 -1.34 2.00 -14.43
CA THR A 41 -0.32 1.26 -13.66
C THR A 41 1.10 1.70 -14.04
N GLU A 42 1.36 1.94 -15.32
CA GLU A 42 2.65 2.46 -15.80
C GLU A 42 2.93 3.87 -15.24
N ASP A 43 1.97 4.79 -15.35
CA ASP A 43 2.06 6.14 -14.76
C ASP A 43 2.35 6.07 -13.24
N LEU A 44 1.70 5.14 -12.54
CA LEU A 44 1.90 4.92 -11.10
C LEU A 44 3.31 4.37 -10.81
N SER A 45 3.82 3.44 -11.62
CA SER A 45 5.17 2.89 -11.47
C SER A 45 6.25 3.97 -11.63
N LEU A 46 6.07 4.88 -12.60
CA LEU A 46 6.98 6.01 -12.82
C LEU A 46 6.94 6.99 -11.64
N TYR A 47 5.75 7.23 -11.09
CA TYR A 47 5.62 8.08 -9.91
C TYR A 47 6.29 7.48 -8.67
N VAL A 48 6.16 6.16 -8.47
CA VAL A 48 6.85 5.44 -7.40
C VAL A 48 8.37 5.54 -7.58
N ALA A 49 8.89 5.32 -8.79
CA ALA A 49 10.32 5.49 -9.08
C ALA A 49 10.81 6.91 -8.76
N ASN A 50 10.06 7.94 -9.16
CA ASN A 50 10.37 9.32 -8.84
C ASN A 50 10.36 9.60 -7.32
N ILE A 51 9.46 8.96 -6.56
CA ILE A 51 9.49 9.05 -5.09
C ILE A 51 10.80 8.47 -4.57
N PHE A 52 11.20 7.27 -5.02
CA PHE A 52 12.45 6.64 -4.58
C PHE A 52 13.67 7.51 -4.89
N GLU A 53 13.73 8.12 -6.08
CA GLU A 53 14.80 9.06 -6.44
C GLU A 53 14.81 10.32 -5.58
N SER A 54 13.63 10.77 -5.12
CA SER A 54 13.50 11.96 -4.26
C SER A 54 13.79 11.71 -2.78
N LEU A 55 13.96 10.44 -2.36
CA LEU A 55 14.25 10.12 -0.97
C LEU A 55 15.64 10.68 -0.57
N PRO A 56 15.79 11.28 0.62
CA PRO A 56 17.08 11.74 1.12
C PRO A 56 17.93 10.57 1.65
N ALA A 57 18.09 9.51 0.86
CA ALA A 57 18.87 8.33 1.18
C ALA A 57 19.66 7.87 -0.04
N SER A 58 20.92 7.48 0.15
CA SER A 58 21.71 6.89 -0.93
C SER A 58 21.24 5.46 -1.22
N GLU A 59 21.45 5.01 -2.45
CA GLU A 59 21.15 3.63 -2.86
C GLU A 59 21.81 2.59 -1.93
N ARG A 60 23.08 2.81 -1.56
CA ARG A 60 23.79 1.96 -0.58
C ARG A 60 23.06 1.88 0.76
N LYS A 61 22.52 2.99 1.25
CA LYS A 61 21.81 3.01 2.54
C LYS A 61 20.45 2.34 2.45
N LEU A 62 19.76 2.47 1.32
CA LEU A 62 18.50 1.75 1.06
C LEU A 62 18.73 0.23 1.04
N GLU A 63 19.80 -0.23 0.39
CA GLU A 63 20.13 -1.66 0.37
C GLU A 63 20.51 -2.18 1.78
N GLU A 64 21.25 -1.39 2.57
CA GLU A 64 21.56 -1.74 3.96
C GLU A 64 20.27 -1.88 4.81
N ILE A 65 19.31 -0.96 4.64
CA ILE A 65 18.01 -1.04 5.31
C ILE A 65 17.27 -2.31 4.89
N ARG A 66 17.25 -2.62 3.60
CA ARG A 66 16.62 -3.82 3.04
C ARG A 66 17.18 -5.10 3.66
N LEU A 67 18.51 -5.22 3.73
CA LEU A 67 19.18 -6.38 4.32
C LEU A 67 18.83 -6.54 5.81
N HIS A 68 18.82 -5.45 6.58
CA HIS A 68 18.41 -5.51 7.98
C HIS A 68 16.92 -5.86 8.17
N GLN A 69 16.04 -5.40 7.28
CA GLN A 69 14.63 -5.78 7.31
C GLN A 69 14.39 -7.25 6.95
N GLN A 70 15.22 -7.82 6.07
CA GLN A 70 15.16 -9.24 5.75
C GLN A 70 15.64 -10.13 6.91
N ASP A 71 16.64 -9.67 7.67
CA ASP A 71 17.15 -10.39 8.84
C ASP A 71 16.20 -10.28 10.05
N ASP A 72 15.51 -9.14 10.19
CA ASP A 72 14.56 -8.92 11.28
C ASP A 72 13.31 -9.83 11.17
N GLY A 73 13.07 -10.61 12.22
CA GLY A 73 11.98 -11.58 12.25
C GLY A 73 10.58 -10.97 12.22
N VAL A 74 10.41 -9.74 12.72
CA VAL A 74 9.13 -9.03 12.70
C VAL A 74 8.87 -8.50 11.29
N CYS A 75 9.82 -7.80 10.69
CA CYS A 75 9.74 -7.30 9.32
C CYS A 75 9.48 -8.43 8.30
N ARG A 76 10.15 -9.57 8.44
CA ARG A 76 9.91 -10.74 7.58
C ARG A 76 8.47 -11.24 7.68
N LYS A 77 7.94 -11.40 8.90
CA LYS A 77 6.54 -11.80 9.12
C LYS A 77 5.54 -10.77 8.61
N LEU A 78 5.83 -9.49 8.75
CA LEU A 78 5.01 -8.41 8.19
C LEU A 78 4.99 -8.46 6.65
N SER A 79 6.13 -8.75 6.02
CA SER A 79 6.21 -8.91 4.56
C SER A 79 5.37 -10.11 4.08
N GLU A 80 5.44 -11.24 4.79
CA GLU A 80 4.58 -12.41 4.54
C GLU A 80 3.08 -12.02 4.65
N PHE A 81 2.67 -11.33 5.71
CA PHE A 81 1.26 -10.93 5.87
C PHE A 81 0.79 -9.92 4.80
N CYS A 82 1.68 -9.07 4.29
CA CYS A 82 1.36 -8.17 3.18
C CYS A 82 1.09 -8.91 1.86
N THR A 83 1.58 -10.14 1.71
CA THR A 83 1.46 -10.92 0.47
C THR A 83 0.42 -12.04 0.58
N GLU A 84 0.33 -12.69 1.73
CA GLU A 84 -0.55 -13.84 1.99
C GLU A 84 -1.83 -13.45 2.75
N GLY A 85 -1.86 -12.26 3.34
CA GLY A 85 -2.94 -11.78 4.20
C GLY A 85 -2.63 -11.91 5.69
N TRP A 86 -3.42 -11.19 6.48
CA TRP A 86 -3.24 -11.07 7.92
C TRP A 86 -3.99 -12.19 8.70
N PRO A 87 -3.35 -12.90 9.64
CA PRO A 87 -3.99 -13.98 10.41
C PRO A 87 -4.78 -13.44 11.60
N ASP A 88 -5.87 -14.09 12.05
CA ASP A 88 -6.69 -13.58 13.17
C ASP A 88 -5.89 -12.99 14.35
N ARG A 89 -6.36 -11.86 14.88
CA ARG A 89 -5.71 -11.13 15.98
C ARG A 89 -5.30 -12.03 17.16
N THR A 90 -6.09 -13.05 17.49
CA THR A 90 -5.83 -13.98 18.60
C THR A 90 -4.63 -14.91 18.36
N LYS A 91 -4.21 -15.07 17.11
CA LYS A 91 -3.09 -15.93 16.69
C LYS A 91 -1.77 -15.15 16.56
N LEU A 92 -1.80 -13.82 16.74
CA LEU A 92 -0.62 -12.97 16.64
C LEU A 92 0.15 -12.89 17.97
N ASN A 93 1.47 -12.86 17.86
CA ASN A 93 2.34 -12.59 19.01
C ASN A 93 2.24 -11.12 19.45
N THR A 94 2.71 -10.84 20.67
CA THR A 94 2.63 -9.50 21.26
C THR A 94 3.32 -8.41 20.43
N THR A 95 4.41 -8.75 19.74
CA THR A 95 5.18 -7.81 18.91
C THR A 95 4.46 -7.43 17.61
N LEU A 96 3.76 -8.38 16.98
CA LEU A 96 3.02 -8.17 15.74
C LEU A 96 1.63 -7.56 15.96
N LEU A 97 1.07 -7.71 17.18
CA LEU A 97 -0.21 -7.09 17.55
C LEU A 97 -0.23 -5.57 17.36
N ALA A 98 0.91 -4.89 17.54
CA ALA A 98 1.03 -3.45 17.33
C ALA A 98 0.74 -3.03 15.87
N TYR A 99 0.88 -3.95 14.92
CA TYR A 99 0.70 -3.68 13.49
C TYR A 99 -0.69 -4.12 12.98
N TRP A 100 -1.46 -4.87 13.77
CA TRP A 100 -2.79 -5.37 13.40
C TRP A 100 -3.78 -4.27 13.01
N GLN A 101 -3.84 -3.16 13.77
CA GLN A 101 -4.78 -2.07 13.47
C GLN A 101 -4.48 -1.33 12.15
N ARG A 102 -3.35 -1.63 11.48
CA ARG A 102 -2.95 -1.06 10.19
C ARG A 102 -3.18 -2.02 9.02
N GLU A 103 -4.22 -2.87 9.11
CA GLU A 103 -4.74 -3.79 8.07
C GLU A 103 -4.94 -3.19 6.66
N VAL A 104 -4.79 -1.87 6.48
CA VAL A 104 -4.97 -1.17 5.20
C VAL A 104 -3.81 -1.40 4.22
N ILE A 105 -2.65 -1.85 4.71
CA ILE A 105 -1.47 -2.12 3.87
C ILE A 105 -1.42 -3.60 3.50
N SER A 106 -2.41 -4.10 2.77
CA SER A 106 -2.51 -5.52 2.38
C SER A 106 -1.89 -5.83 1.01
N HIS A 107 -1.17 -4.90 0.39
CA HIS A 107 -0.50 -5.07 -0.90
C HIS A 107 0.86 -4.34 -0.91
N CYS A 108 1.81 -4.81 -0.11
CA CYS A 108 3.23 -4.49 -0.33
C CYS A 108 3.85 -5.60 -1.16
N LYS A 109 3.72 -5.55 -2.49
CA LYS A 109 4.46 -6.48 -3.37
C LYS A 109 5.80 -5.93 -3.84
N GLU A 110 6.05 -4.62 -3.71
CA GLU A 110 7.23 -3.97 -4.29
C GLU A 110 7.73 -2.76 -3.48
N VAL A 111 7.82 -2.88 -2.15
CA VAL A 111 8.47 -1.85 -1.33
C VAL A 111 9.41 -2.56 -0.36
N PHE A 112 10.69 -2.59 -0.74
CA PHE A 112 11.86 -3.24 -0.12
C PHE A 112 12.11 -4.70 -0.52
#